data_AF-A0A085MPT1-F1
#
_entry.id   AF-A0A085MPT1-F1
#
_cell.length_a   1.000
_cell.length_b   1.000
_cell.length_c   1.000
_cell.angle_alpha   90.00
_cell.angle_beta   90.00
_cell.angle_gamma   90.00
#
_symmetry.space_group_name_H-M   'P 1'
#
loop_
_entity.id
_entity.type
_entity.pdbx_description
1 polymer ?
#
loop_
_entity_poly.entity_id
_entity_poly.type
_entity_poly.pdbx_seq_one_letter_code
_entity_poly.pdbx_strand_id
1 'polypeptide(L)'
;MAKYLYDPRQYTEALEVLQRRYGDPQRLVRACLKSVAALRPWHDFDYDGLRAFSDELQSIVSVLSLGGHEVEICSSTNVNTVVKKMPRQLRDEWGQFVTRSIRPRFPSLRDLSDWISERREAADVITDESDDPPCGVQRTLHDKKRRPRMVAAATLPDASALACPLC
;
A
#
# COMPACT_ATOMS: atom_id res chain seq x y z
N MET A 1 -4.85 9.63 21.72
CA MET A 1 -6.00 10.13 22.50
C MET A 1 -7.23 9.35 22.05
N ALA A 2 -7.54 8.23 22.72
CA ALA A 2 -8.83 7.52 22.69
C ALA A 2 -8.62 6.18 23.42
N LYS A 3 -8.58 6.20 24.75
CA LYS A 3 -8.52 4.96 25.55
C LYS A 3 -9.90 4.44 25.93
N TYR A 4 -10.95 5.26 25.82
CA TYR A 4 -12.27 4.99 26.38
C TYR A 4 -13.35 5.70 25.54
N LEU A 5 -14.04 4.97 24.66
CA LEU A 5 -15.25 5.41 23.96
C LEU A 5 -16.38 4.49 24.42
N TYR A 6 -17.27 5.00 25.26
CA TYR A 6 -18.34 4.19 25.89
C TYR A 6 -19.75 4.64 25.48
N ASP A 7 -19.89 5.81 24.84
CA ASP A 7 -21.17 6.37 24.37
C ASP A 7 -21.09 6.75 22.87
N PRO A 8 -22.13 6.46 22.06
CA PRO A 8 -22.21 6.89 20.65
C PRO A 8 -21.96 8.39 20.41
N ARG A 9 -22.29 9.27 21.37
CA ARG A 9 -22.03 10.72 21.26
C ARG A 9 -20.55 11.07 21.31
N GLN A 10 -19.76 10.29 22.03
CA GLN A 10 -18.30 10.47 22.11
C GLN A 10 -17.63 10.04 20.80
N TYR A 11 -18.24 9.11 20.06
CA TYR A 11 -17.78 8.76 18.72
C TYR A 11 -17.97 9.92 17.75
N THR A 12 -19.13 10.57 17.74
CA THR A 12 -19.37 11.75 16.89
C THR A 12 -18.43 12.90 17.24
N GLU A 13 -18.21 13.18 18.53
CA GLU A 13 -17.23 14.19 18.94
C GLU A 13 -15.80 13.83 18.52
N ALA A 14 -15.39 12.57 18.68
CA ALA A 14 -14.09 12.11 18.21
C ALA A 14 -13.97 12.26 16.68
N LEU A 15 -15.03 11.96 15.94
CA LEU A 15 -15.08 12.06 14.49
C LEU A 15 -15.03 13.52 14.02
N GLU A 16 -15.71 14.44 14.71
CA GLU A 16 -15.59 15.88 14.48
C GLU A 16 -14.17 16.39 14.77
N VAL A 17 -13.55 15.96 15.87
CA VAL A 17 -12.17 16.34 16.20
C VAL A 17 -11.21 15.81 15.14
N LEU A 18 -11.41 14.60 14.65
CA LEU A 18 -10.64 14.02 13.56
C LEU A 18 -10.83 14.81 12.26
N GLN A 19 -12.07 15.16 11.90
CA GLN A 19 -12.35 16.00 10.73
C GLN A 19 -11.73 17.39 10.87
N ARG A 20 -11.80 18.03 12.05
CA ARG A 20 -11.17 19.35 12.28
C ARG A 20 -9.65 19.29 12.22
N ARG A 21 -9.01 18.22 12.74
CA ARG A 21 -7.54 18.11 12.76
C ARG A 21 -6.93 17.55 11.47
N TYR A 22 -7.63 16.64 10.80
CA TYR A 22 -7.10 15.84 9.68
C TYR A 22 -7.91 16.00 8.40
N GLY A 23 -9.12 16.59 8.47
CA GLY A 23 -9.98 16.85 7.32
C GLY A 23 -9.73 18.20 6.65
N ASP A 24 -8.59 18.86 6.87
CA ASP A 24 -8.21 20.02 6.05
C ASP A 24 -7.93 19.55 4.61
N PRO A 25 -8.81 19.87 3.64
CA PRO A 25 -8.66 19.41 2.26
C PRO A 25 -7.37 19.94 1.64
N GLN A 26 -6.93 21.15 1.99
CA GLN A 26 -5.69 21.73 1.48
C GLN A 26 -4.46 20.99 2.01
N ARG A 27 -4.52 20.46 3.22
CA ARG A 27 -3.42 19.64 3.78
C ARG A 27 -3.36 18.28 3.13
N LEU A 28 -4.51 17.67 2.84
CA LEU A 28 -4.60 16.40 2.11
C LEU A 28 -4.06 16.55 0.68
N VAL A 29 -4.51 17.57 -0.06
CA VAL A 29 -3.98 17.86 -1.41
C VAL A 29 -2.47 18.05 -1.39
N ARG A 30 -1.96 18.87 -0.47
CA ARG A 30 -0.51 19.07 -0.34
C ARG A 30 0.24 17.78 -0.02
N ALA A 31 -0.35 16.88 0.77
CA ALA A 31 0.23 15.57 1.04
C ALA A 31 0.22 14.69 -0.23
N CYS A 32 -0.87 14.67 -0.99
CA CYS A 32 -0.98 13.97 -2.27
C CYS A 32 0.02 14.49 -3.31
N LEU A 33 0.19 15.81 -3.44
CA LEU A 33 1.18 16.38 -4.36
C LEU A 33 2.62 16.06 -3.93
N LYS A 34 2.86 15.99 -2.62
CA LYS A 34 4.15 15.53 -2.09
C LYS A 34 4.38 14.05 -2.36
N SER A 35 3.37 13.19 -2.23
CA SER A 35 3.52 11.77 -2.57
C SER A 35 3.74 11.59 -4.07
N VAL A 36 3.04 12.34 -4.93
CA VAL A 36 3.34 12.40 -6.38
C VAL A 36 4.81 12.71 -6.65
N ALA A 37 5.37 13.71 -5.98
CA ALA A 37 6.79 14.05 -6.13
C ALA A 37 7.74 13.00 -5.53
N ALA A 38 7.30 12.31 -4.47
CA ALA A 38 8.05 11.30 -3.74
C ALA A 38 7.96 9.90 -4.36
N LEU A 39 7.11 9.69 -5.37
CA LEU A 39 7.01 8.42 -6.10
C LEU A 39 8.41 7.91 -6.47
N ARG A 40 8.65 6.65 -6.08
CA ARG A 40 9.93 5.97 -6.29
C ARG A 40 10.11 5.70 -7.79
N PRO A 41 11.23 6.10 -8.41
CA PRO A 41 11.57 5.60 -9.74
C PRO A 41 11.83 4.09 -9.70
N TRP A 42 11.36 3.36 -10.71
CA TRP A 42 11.65 1.93 -10.88
C TRP A 42 12.39 1.68 -12.20
N HIS A 43 12.87 0.45 -12.38
CA HIS A 43 13.61 0.05 -13.58
C HIS A 43 12.69 -0.67 -14.58
N ASP A 44 13.13 -0.72 -15.84
CA ASP A 44 12.49 -1.57 -16.84
C ASP A 44 12.47 -3.02 -16.33
N PHE A 45 11.37 -3.75 -16.57
CA PHE A 45 11.13 -5.14 -16.14
C PHE A 45 10.94 -5.38 -14.63
N ASP A 46 10.82 -4.32 -13.81
CA ASP A 46 10.45 -4.43 -12.39
C ASP A 46 8.92 -4.45 -12.22
N TYR A 47 8.32 -5.65 -12.25
CA TYR A 47 6.88 -5.82 -12.10
C TYR A 47 6.36 -5.45 -10.71
N ASP A 48 7.15 -5.69 -9.66
CA ASP A 48 6.80 -5.29 -8.29
C ASP A 48 6.81 -3.76 -8.15
N GLY A 49 7.82 -3.11 -8.74
CA GLY A 49 7.88 -1.65 -8.84
C GLY A 49 6.71 -1.05 -9.60
N LEU A 50 6.28 -1.69 -10.69
CA LEU A 50 5.10 -1.29 -11.46
C LEU A 50 3.81 -1.40 -10.63
N ARG A 51 3.59 -2.50 -9.92
CA ARG A 51 2.41 -2.69 -9.05
C ARG A 51 2.37 -1.65 -7.94
N ALA A 52 3.47 -1.50 -7.20
CA ALA A 52 3.55 -0.54 -6.10
C ALA A 52 3.31 0.90 -6.58
N PHE A 53 3.88 1.27 -7.73
CA PHE A 53 3.65 2.57 -8.33
C PHE A 53 2.20 2.78 -8.78
N SER A 54 1.61 1.77 -9.44
CA SER A 54 0.21 1.79 -9.87
C SER A 54 -0.73 1.99 -8.70
N ASP A 55 -0.56 1.21 -7.62
CA ASP A 55 -1.36 1.30 -6.40
C ASP A 55 -1.23 2.68 -5.74
N GLU A 56 0.00 3.22 -5.65
CA GLU A 56 0.24 4.53 -5.04
C GLU A 56 -0.37 5.66 -5.88
N LEU A 57 -0.22 5.63 -7.21
CA LEU A 57 -0.81 6.62 -8.11
C LEU A 57 -2.35 6.56 -8.07
N GLN A 58 -2.93 5.37 -8.08
CA GLN A 58 -4.38 5.18 -8.00
C GLN A 58 -4.94 5.66 -6.66
N SER A 59 -4.21 5.43 -5.56
CA SER A 59 -4.55 5.95 -4.23
C SER A 59 -4.59 7.48 -4.23
N ILE A 60 -3.56 8.12 -4.79
CA ILE A 60 -3.46 9.58 -4.91
C ILE A 60 -4.64 10.14 -5.72
N VAL A 61 -4.92 9.57 -6.90
CA VAL A 61 -6.01 10.04 -7.78
C VAL A 61 -7.35 9.85 -7.09
N SER A 62 -7.55 8.75 -6.36
CA SER A 62 -8.78 8.48 -5.60
C SER A 62 -9.01 9.53 -4.51
N VAL A 63 -7.97 9.88 -3.74
CA VAL A 63 -8.07 10.92 -2.70
C VAL A 63 -8.34 12.30 -3.29
N LEU A 64 -7.65 12.67 -4.37
CA LEU A 64 -7.88 13.95 -5.05
C LEU A 64 -9.29 14.03 -5.65
N SER A 65 -9.80 12.92 -6.20
CA SER A 65 -11.15 12.84 -6.79
C SER A 65 -12.22 12.98 -5.71
N LEU A 66 -12.07 12.26 -4.59
CA LEU A 66 -13.01 12.33 -3.47
C LEU A 66 -13.04 13.72 -2.84
N GLY A 67 -11.89 14.41 -2.82
CA GLY A 67 -11.78 15.80 -2.36
C GLY A 67 -12.28 16.85 -3.35
N GLY A 68 -12.69 16.46 -4.57
CA GLY A 68 -13.15 17.41 -5.60
C GLY A 68 -12.04 18.28 -6.18
N HIS A 69 -10.78 17.83 -6.11
CA HIS A 69 -9.60 18.60 -6.53
C HIS A 69 -9.23 18.32 -8.00
N GLU A 70 -10.20 18.45 -8.90
CA GLU A 70 -10.05 18.15 -10.33
C GLU A 70 -8.97 19.00 -11.03
N VAL A 71 -8.71 20.21 -10.53
CA VAL A 71 -7.65 21.10 -11.05
C VAL A 71 -6.27 20.45 -10.88
N GLU A 72 -6.03 19.78 -9.76
CA GLU A 72 -4.76 19.09 -9.50
C GLU A 72 -4.63 17.80 -10.32
N ILE A 73 -5.76 17.13 -10.57
CA ILE A 73 -5.83 15.93 -11.42
C ILE A 73 -5.52 16.28 -12.88
N CYS A 74 -6.06 17.39 -13.37
CA CYS A 74 -5.85 17.88 -14.74
C CYS A 74 -4.54 18.66 -14.93
N SER A 75 -3.77 18.89 -13.86
CA SER A 75 -2.54 19.68 -13.90
C SER A 75 -1.45 18.97 -14.70
N SER A 76 -1.04 19.59 -15.82
CA SER A 76 0.03 19.07 -16.69
C SER A 76 1.37 18.97 -15.95
N THR A 77 1.62 19.85 -14.98
CA THR A 77 2.81 19.81 -14.12
C THR A 77 2.84 18.53 -13.28
N ASN A 78 1.71 18.14 -12.70
CA ASN A 78 1.62 16.94 -11.88
C ASN A 78 1.78 15.69 -12.76
N VAL A 79 1.10 15.64 -13.90
CA VAL A 79 1.25 14.55 -14.89
C VAL A 79 2.71 14.39 -15.31
N ASN A 80 3.38 15.48 -15.69
CA ASN A 80 4.79 15.42 -16.10
C ASN A 80 5.72 14.98 -14.96
N THR A 81 5.41 15.35 -13.72
CA THR A 81 6.17 14.91 -12.54
C THR A 81 6.09 13.40 -12.35
N VAL A 82 4.89 12.83 -12.49
CA VAL A 82 4.66 11.37 -12.42
C VAL A 82 5.35 10.66 -13.60
N VAL A 83 5.18 11.16 -14.82
CA VAL A 83 5.80 10.59 -16.04
C VAL A 83 7.32 10.56 -15.92
N LYS A 84 7.97 11.59 -15.36
CA LYS A 84 9.43 11.60 -15.17
C LYS A 84 9.96 10.48 -14.27
N LYS A 85 9.13 9.93 -13.37
CA LYS A 85 9.50 8.80 -12.49
C LYS A 85 9.49 7.45 -13.21
N MET A 86 8.86 7.38 -14.37
CA MET A 86 8.80 6.15 -15.15
C MET A 86 10.11 5.89 -15.89
N PRO A 87 10.41 4.61 -16.16
CA PRO A 87 11.44 4.21 -17.10
C PRO A 87 11.26 4.81 -18.50
N ARG A 88 12.36 4.97 -19.24
CA ARG A 88 12.37 5.68 -20.53
C ARG A 88 11.43 5.02 -21.55
N GLN A 89 11.42 3.69 -21.63
CA GLN A 89 10.54 2.97 -22.57
C GLN A 89 9.06 3.27 -22.29
N LEU A 90 8.65 3.19 -21.03
CA LEU A 90 7.27 3.46 -20.62
C LEU A 90 6.85 4.92 -20.90
N ARG A 91 7.77 5.88 -20.72
CA ARG A 91 7.50 7.28 -21.10
C ARG A 91 7.26 7.46 -22.60
N ASP A 92 8.03 6.77 -23.43
CA ASP A 92 7.89 6.82 -24.88
C ASP A 92 6.55 6.18 -25.32
N GLU A 93 6.15 5.06 -24.71
CA GLU A 93 4.85 4.43 -24.93
C GLU A 93 3.67 5.30 -24.48
N TRP A 94 3.80 5.95 -23.31
CA TRP A 94 2.80 6.90 -22.82
C TRP A 94 2.62 8.05 -23.81
N GLY A 95 3.71 8.62 -24.33
CA GLY A 95 3.64 9.68 -25.34
C GLY A 95 2.91 9.25 -26.63
N GLN A 96 3.09 8.00 -27.06
CA GLN A 96 2.36 7.43 -28.19
C GLN A 96 0.87 7.26 -27.87
N PHE A 97 0.53 6.75 -26.68
CA PHE A 97 -0.85 6.61 -26.23
C PHE A 97 -1.58 7.96 -26.15
N VAL A 98 -0.94 8.98 -25.57
CA VAL A 98 -1.49 10.34 -25.51
C VAL A 98 -1.80 10.87 -26.91
N THR A 99 -0.90 10.64 -27.86
CA THR A 99 -1.07 11.12 -29.24
C THR A 99 -2.18 10.40 -29.99
N ARG A 100 -2.33 9.08 -29.78
CA ARG A 100 -3.31 8.23 -30.49
C ARG A 100 -4.71 8.29 -29.87
N SER A 101 -4.80 8.30 -28.54
CA SER A 101 -6.04 8.02 -27.80
C SER A 101 -6.58 9.20 -27.01
N ILE A 102 -5.74 10.18 -26.65
CA ILE A 102 -6.14 11.30 -25.78
C ILE A 102 -6.32 12.60 -26.57
N ARG A 103 -5.58 12.85 -27.65
CA ARG A 103 -5.79 14.06 -28.45
C ARG A 103 -7.22 14.12 -29.00
N PRO A 104 -7.87 15.31 -28.99
CA PRO A 104 -7.28 16.65 -28.81
C PRO A 104 -7.22 17.18 -27.37
N ARG A 105 -7.68 16.45 -26.35
CA ARG A 105 -7.63 16.90 -24.95
C ARG A 105 -6.24 16.73 -24.34
N PHE A 106 -5.97 17.43 -23.24
CA PHE A 106 -4.75 17.23 -22.46
C PHE A 106 -4.87 15.99 -21.57
N PRO A 107 -3.76 15.25 -21.36
CA PRO A 107 -3.74 14.13 -20.44
C PRO A 107 -3.88 14.60 -18.99
N SER A 108 -4.62 13.84 -18.19
CA SER A 108 -4.78 14.01 -16.75
C SER A 108 -4.06 12.91 -15.97
N LEU A 109 -3.93 13.10 -14.66
CA LEU A 109 -3.41 12.06 -13.75
C LEU A 109 -4.31 10.81 -13.75
N ARG A 110 -5.61 10.99 -13.99
CA ARG A 110 -6.57 9.87 -14.09
C ARG A 110 -6.26 9.01 -15.30
N ASP A 111 -6.08 9.63 -16.47
CA ASP A 111 -5.71 8.90 -17.69
C ASP A 111 -4.39 8.14 -17.53
N LEU A 112 -3.43 8.75 -16.84
CA LEU A 112 -2.15 8.12 -16.56
C LEU A 112 -2.30 6.95 -15.60
N SER A 113 -3.12 7.09 -14.56
CA SER A 113 -3.42 6.01 -13.62
C SER A 113 -4.09 4.84 -14.33
N ASP A 114 -5.14 5.09 -15.11
CA ASP A 114 -5.90 4.06 -15.82
C ASP A 114 -5.00 3.29 -16.79
N TRP A 115 -4.19 4.01 -17.57
CA TRP A 115 -3.25 3.42 -18.53
C TRP A 115 -2.17 2.54 -17.87
N ILE A 116 -1.73 2.89 -16.66
CA ILE A 116 -0.75 2.10 -15.89
C ILE A 116 -1.42 0.90 -15.24
N SER A 117 -2.65 1.06 -14.74
CA SER A 117 -3.43 -0.04 -14.19
C SER A 117 -3.68 -1.12 -15.25
N GLU A 118 -4.01 -0.76 -16.49
CA GLU A 118 -4.13 -1.72 -17.60
C GLU A 118 -2.82 -2.51 -17.84
N ARG A 119 -1.67 -1.83 -17.76
CA ARG A 119 -0.34 -2.47 -17.92
C ARG A 119 0.01 -3.39 -16.77
N ARG A 120 -0.35 -2.98 -15.55
CA ARG A 120 -0.20 -3.79 -14.35
C ARG A 120 -1.06 -5.04 -14.46
N GLU A 121 -2.33 -4.92 -14.83
CA GLU A 121 -3.21 -6.07 -15.03
C GLU A 121 -2.66 -7.03 -16.10
N ALA A 122 -2.13 -6.51 -17.20
CA ALA A 122 -1.47 -7.33 -18.22
C ALA A 122 -0.20 -8.04 -17.69
N ALA A 123 0.57 -7.38 -16.81
CA ALA A 123 1.73 -8.00 -16.17
C ALA A 123 1.35 -9.08 -15.15
N ASP A 124 0.24 -8.88 -14.43
CA ASP A 124 -0.29 -9.84 -13.46
C ASP A 124 -0.70 -11.15 -14.15
N VAL A 125 -1.35 -11.08 -15.33
CA VAL A 125 -1.69 -12.27 -16.13
C VAL A 125 -0.47 -13.11 -16.51
N ILE A 126 0.65 -12.46 -16.86
CA ILE A 126 1.88 -13.16 -17.28
C ILE A 126 2.59 -13.81 -16.08
N THR A 127 2.47 -13.21 -14.89
CA THR A 127 3.18 -13.67 -13.69
C THR A 127 2.42 -14.73 -12.90
N ASP A 128 1.09 -14.82 -13.05
CA ASP A 128 0.24 -15.82 -12.40
C ASP A 128 0.43 -17.25 -12.98
N GLU A 129 0.87 -17.37 -14.25
CA GLU A 129 1.04 -18.68 -14.91
C GLU A 129 2.28 -19.50 -14.49
N SER A 130 3.13 -19.01 -13.56
CA SER A 130 4.38 -19.68 -13.17
C SER A 130 4.40 -20.32 -11.77
N ASP A 131 3.31 -20.28 -11.00
CA ASP A 131 3.23 -20.89 -9.67
C ASP A 131 2.14 -21.98 -9.57
N ASP A 132 2.16 -22.95 -10.49
CA ASP A 132 1.59 -24.28 -10.20
C ASP A 132 2.64 -25.11 -9.44
N PRO A 133 2.49 -25.35 -8.11
CA PRO A 133 3.23 -26.42 -7.49
C PRO A 133 2.74 -27.74 -8.09
N PRO A 134 3.62 -28.66 -8.54
CA PRO A 134 3.16 -29.96 -9.01
C PRO A 134 2.50 -30.69 -7.83
N CYS A 135 1.18 -30.79 -7.90
CA CYS A 135 0.39 -31.54 -6.94
C CYS A 135 0.72 -33.03 -7.09
N GLY A 136 1.49 -33.55 -6.13
CA GLY A 136 1.36 -34.93 -5.65
C GLY A 136 2.47 -35.91 -6.00
N VAL A 137 3.41 -36.11 -5.07
CA VAL A 137 4.00 -37.44 -4.81
C VAL A 137 4.13 -37.69 -3.30
N GLN A 138 3.15 -38.45 -2.80
CA GLN A 138 3.24 -39.52 -1.81
C GLN A 138 3.83 -39.25 -0.42
N ARG A 139 2.89 -39.24 0.54
CA ARG A 139 3.05 -39.68 1.93
C ARG A 139 3.89 -40.96 2.00
N THR A 140 5.04 -40.91 2.65
CA THR A 140 5.66 -42.10 3.25
C THR A 140 5.46 -42.03 4.77
N LEU A 141 4.62 -42.97 5.24
CA LEU A 141 4.49 -43.35 6.63
C LEU A 141 5.77 -44.04 7.08
N HIS A 142 6.55 -43.43 7.96
CA HIS A 142 7.50 -44.07 8.91
C HIS A 142 7.83 -43.01 9.97
N ASP A 143 7.89 -43.23 11.27
CA ASP A 143 7.62 -44.37 12.15
C ASP A 143 7.37 -43.74 13.54
N LYS A 144 6.35 -44.20 14.25
CA LYS A 144 6.08 -43.74 15.63
C LYS A 144 7.14 -44.35 16.55
N LYS A 145 7.96 -43.51 17.20
CA LYS A 145 8.46 -43.85 18.54
C LYS A 145 8.54 -42.66 19.49
N ARG A 146 7.53 -42.62 20.37
CA ARG A 146 7.53 -41.93 21.67
C ARG A 146 8.86 -42.16 22.42
N ARG A 147 9.40 -41.10 23.03
CA ARG A 147 9.72 -41.02 24.48
C ARG A 147 9.75 -39.55 24.94
N PRO A 148 9.01 -39.16 25.98
CA PRO A 148 9.26 -37.90 26.69
C PRO A 148 10.41 -38.12 27.69
N ARG A 149 11.39 -37.21 27.71
CA ARG A 149 12.40 -37.16 28.77
C ARG A 149 11.92 -36.14 29.81
N MET A 150 11.30 -36.62 30.89
CA MET A 150 11.17 -35.84 32.12
C MET A 150 12.57 -35.69 32.72
N VAL A 151 12.91 -34.46 33.12
CA VAL A 151 13.93 -34.24 34.15
C VAL A 151 13.22 -33.48 35.27
N ALA A 152 12.97 -34.22 36.35
CA ALA A 152 12.68 -33.63 37.65
C ALA A 152 14.03 -33.20 38.26
N ALA A 153 14.09 -31.98 38.76
CA ALA A 153 15.07 -31.60 39.76
C ALA A 153 14.30 -30.96 40.92
N ALA A 154 14.11 -31.74 41.97
CA ALA A 154 13.67 -31.27 43.26
C ALA A 154 14.93 -31.02 44.11
N THR A 155 15.10 -29.79 44.57
CA THR A 155 15.66 -29.52 45.90
C THR A 155 15.11 -28.18 46.40
N LEU A 156 14.19 -28.25 47.35
CA LEU A 156 13.81 -27.21 48.31
C LEU A 156 14.80 -27.27 49.51
N PRO A 157 14.67 -26.43 50.56
CA PRO A 157 14.48 -24.97 50.62
C PRO A 157 15.40 -24.32 51.69
N ASP A 158 15.46 -22.98 51.74
CA ASP A 158 15.23 -22.18 52.97
C ASP A 158 15.35 -20.69 52.59
N ALA A 159 14.23 -19.96 52.57
CA ALA A 159 13.72 -19.16 53.69
C ALA A 159 14.59 -17.94 53.98
N SER A 160 14.19 -16.77 53.48
CA SER A 160 13.48 -15.79 54.32
C SER A 160 13.23 -14.46 53.59
N ALA A 161 12.06 -13.90 53.90
CA ALA A 161 11.67 -12.50 53.80
C ALA A 161 11.51 -11.90 52.38
N LEU A 162 10.29 -11.87 51.83
CA LEU A 162 9.20 -10.91 52.12
C LEU A 162 9.28 -9.63 51.26
N ALA A 163 8.16 -9.39 50.58
CA ALA A 163 7.60 -8.11 50.13
C ALA A 163 8.09 -7.51 48.78
N CYS A 164 7.28 -7.74 47.74
CA CYS A 164 6.70 -6.64 46.95
C CYS A 164 5.60 -5.98 47.84
N PRO A 165 5.24 -4.69 47.74
CA PRO A 165 5.08 -3.95 46.47
C PRO A 165 5.37 -2.42 46.54
N LEU A 166 5.35 -1.74 45.39
CA LEU A 166 5.30 -0.27 45.21
C LEU A 166 6.46 0.56 45.79
N CYS A 167 7.52 0.72 44.99
CA CYS A 167 8.35 1.92 44.91
C CYS A 167 8.58 2.25 43.44
#